data_AF-A0A9E1JVX9-F1
#
_entry.id   AF-A0A9E1JVX9-F1
#
_cell.length_a   1.000
_cell.length_b   1.000
_cell.length_c   1.000
_cell.angle_alpha   90.00
_cell.angle_beta   90.00
_cell.angle_gamma   90.00
#
_symmetry.space_group_name_H-M   'P 1'
#
loop_
_entity.id
_entity.type
_entity.pdbx_description
1 polymer ?
#
loop_
_entity_poly.entity_id
_entity_poly.type
_entity_poly.pdbx_seq_one_letter_code
_entity_poly.pdbx_strand_id
1 'polypeptide(L)'
;SRSGDWRNADCSRYEIIVMLGDMLEVLTNGLIKATPHRVPPVSWERYSITRFCAIDGHHIIEPLDIFTEDKGPLYEPISQQKNIKDGLAQASANTKAMEINQ
;
A
#
# COMPACT_ATOMS: atom_id res chain seq x y z
N SER A 1 4.71 -7.21 10.30
CA SER A 1 6.18 -7.07 10.39
C SER A 1 6.85 -8.02 9.40
N ARG A 2 8.18 -7.97 9.22
CA ARG A 2 8.89 -8.99 8.42
C ARG A 2 8.71 -10.43 8.94
N SER A 3 8.32 -10.59 10.21
CA SER A 3 7.97 -11.87 10.84
C SER A 3 6.52 -12.32 10.59
N GLY A 4 5.70 -11.54 9.86
CA GLY A 4 4.27 -11.82 9.68
C GLY A 4 3.39 -11.40 10.88
N ASP A 5 3.99 -10.87 11.95
CA ASP A 5 3.24 -10.41 13.12
C ASP A 5 2.41 -9.17 12.79
N TRP A 6 1.15 -9.22 13.21
CA TRP A 6 0.24 -8.09 13.19
C TRP A 6 0.36 -7.31 14.49
N ARG A 7 0.36 -5.98 14.39
CA ARG A 7 0.36 -5.08 15.55
C ARG A 7 -0.80 -4.11 15.42
N ASN A 8 -1.37 -3.73 16.56
CA ASN A 8 -2.36 -2.66 16.59
C ASN A 8 -1.67 -1.33 16.27
N ALA A 9 -2.34 -0.51 15.46
CA ALA A 9 -1.96 0.87 15.23
C ALA A 9 -2.78 1.73 16.19
N ASP A 10 -2.16 2.17 17.28
CA ASP A 10 -2.80 3.09 18.22
C ASP A 10 -2.83 4.50 17.64
N CYS A 11 -3.97 5.18 17.79
CA CYS A 11 -4.16 6.54 17.32
C CYS A 11 -5.19 7.23 18.24
N SER A 12 -4.76 8.29 18.92
CA SER A 12 -5.65 9.11 19.73
C SER A 12 -6.47 10.07 18.86
N ARG A 13 -7.40 10.80 19.49
CA ARG A 13 -8.31 11.76 18.82
C ARG A 13 -7.58 12.88 18.08
N TYR A 14 -6.36 13.21 18.48
CA TYR A 14 -5.60 14.35 17.94
C TYR A 14 -4.39 13.93 17.09
N GLU A 15 -4.33 12.64 16.76
CA GLU A 15 -3.28 12.06 15.94
C GLU A 15 -3.85 11.61 14.60
N ILE A 16 -2.96 11.46 13.63
CA ILE A 16 -3.26 10.83 12.35
C ILE A 16 -2.29 9.68 12.13
N ILE A 17 -2.80 8.61 11.53
CA ILE A 17 -1.96 7.53 11.03
C ILE A 17 -1.48 7.93 9.65
N VAL A 18 -0.16 8.02 9.46
CA VAL A 18 0.46 8.21 8.15
C VAL A 18 0.91 6.86 7.63
N MET A 19 0.47 6.53 6.42
CA MET A 19 0.76 5.26 5.77
C MET A 19 1.57 5.50 4.51
N LEU A 20 2.56 4.64 4.30
CA LEU A 20 3.44 4.67 3.14
C LEU A 20 2.97 3.60 2.17
N GLY A 21 2.74 4.00 0.92
CA GLY A 21 2.16 3.15 -0.12
C GLY A 21 3.14 2.76 -1.21
N ASP A 22 2.69 1.91 -2.12
CA ASP A 22 3.51 1.20 -3.11
C ASP A 22 4.37 2.14 -3.98
N MET A 23 3.83 3.29 -4.40
CA MET A 23 4.59 4.21 -5.26
C MET A 23 5.80 4.82 -4.54
N LEU A 24 5.73 5.04 -3.23
CA LEU A 24 6.89 5.47 -2.46
C LEU A 24 7.89 4.32 -2.30
N GLU A 25 7.41 3.08 -2.18
CA GLU A 25 8.28 1.91 -2.16
C GLU A 25 9.05 1.76 -3.48
N VAL A 26 8.40 1.94 -4.62
CA VAL A 26 9.04 1.96 -5.95
C VAL A 26 10.08 3.07 -6.03
N LEU A 27 9.70 4.32 -5.73
CA LEU A 27 10.62 5.47 -5.78
C LEU A 27 11.86 5.26 -4.93
N THR A 28 11.70 4.67 -3.74
CA THR A 28 12.80 4.44 -2.80
C THR A 28 13.54 3.13 -3.01
N ASN A 29 13.29 2.45 -4.14
CA ASN A 29 13.87 1.16 -4.48
C ASN A 29 13.72 0.12 -3.35
N GLY A 30 12.61 0.18 -2.61
CA GLY A 30 12.34 -0.73 -1.49
C GLY A 30 12.95 -0.36 -0.15
N LEU A 31 13.63 0.80 -0.02
CA LEU A 31 14.12 1.29 1.27
C LEU A 31 12.96 1.55 2.23
N ILE A 32 11.92 2.21 1.75
CA ILE A 32 10.67 2.42 2.48
C ILE A 32 9.67 1.39 1.98
N LYS A 33 9.20 0.50 2.86
CA LYS A 33 8.22 -0.52 2.50
C LYS A 33 6.79 -0.02 2.68
N ALA A 34 5.96 -0.27 1.68
CA ALA A 34 4.52 -0.13 1.76
C ALA A 34 4.01 -0.98 2.92
N THR A 35 3.14 -0.41 3.74
CA THR A 35 2.74 -1.04 5.01
C THR A 35 1.47 -1.88 4.81
N PRO A 36 1.54 -3.23 4.87
CA PRO A 36 0.34 -4.05 4.85
C PRO A 36 -0.50 -3.75 6.08
N HIS A 37 -1.79 -3.58 5.89
CA HIS A 37 -2.73 -3.23 6.93
C HIS A 37 -4.08 -3.88 6.67
N ARG A 38 -4.84 -4.10 7.74
CA ARG A 38 -6.21 -4.60 7.67
C ARG A 38 -7.01 -4.00 8.80
N VAL A 39 -8.32 -3.93 8.60
CA VAL A 39 -9.27 -3.55 9.65
C VAL A 39 -10.07 -4.80 10.01
N PRO A 40 -9.87 -5.37 11.21
CA PRO A 40 -10.71 -6.47 11.68
C PRO A 40 -12.17 -6.00 11.87
N PRO A 41 -13.16 -6.88 11.67
CA PRO A 41 -14.55 -6.56 11.97
C PRO A 41 -14.72 -6.30 13.47
N VAL A 42 -15.63 -5.39 13.82
CA VAL A 42 -16.00 -5.04 15.20
C VAL A 42 -17.52 -5.01 15.33
N SER A 43 -18.04 -5.17 16.55
CA SER A 43 -19.50 -5.21 16.82
C SER A 43 -20.14 -3.82 16.97
N TRP A 44 -19.36 -2.74 16.86
CA TRP A 44 -19.81 -1.36 17.01
C TRP A 44 -19.50 -0.54 15.76
N GLU A 45 -20.16 0.61 15.61
CA GLU A 45 -19.87 1.53 14.50
C GLU A 45 -18.49 2.15 14.64
N ARG A 46 -17.68 2.02 13.58
CA ARG A 46 -16.34 2.58 13.49
C ARG A 46 -16.24 3.44 12.24
N TYR A 47 -15.92 4.71 12.42
CA TYR A 47 -15.72 5.65 11.33
C TYR A 47 -14.24 5.89 11.07
N SER A 48 -13.89 6.17 9.80
CA SER A 48 -12.56 6.62 9.40
C SER A 48 -12.67 7.55 8.21
N ILE A 49 -11.84 8.58 8.17
CA ILE A 49 -11.66 9.46 7.01
C ILE A 49 -10.24 9.23 6.52
N THR A 50 -10.10 8.96 5.22
CA THR A 50 -8.81 8.73 4.59
C THR A 50 -8.56 9.75 3.49
N ARG A 51 -7.33 10.27 3.43
CA ARG A 51 -6.83 11.04 2.29
C ARG A 51 -5.66 10.31 1.65
N PHE A 52 -5.81 9.97 0.37
CA PHE A 52 -4.72 9.42 -0.42
C PHE A 52 -3.98 10.56 -1.15
N CYS A 53 -2.67 10.65 -0.93
CA CYS A 53 -1.81 11.53 -1.71
C CYS A 53 -1.16 10.69 -2.81
N ALA A 54 -1.56 10.92 -4.06
CA ALA A 54 -1.08 10.14 -5.19
C ALA A 54 -0.24 11.01 -6.14
N ILE A 55 0.66 10.35 -6.85
CA ILE A 55 1.33 10.90 -8.03
C ILE A 55 0.31 10.89 -9.18
N ASP A 56 0.50 11.77 -10.16
CA ASP A 56 -0.30 11.79 -11.39
C ASP A 56 -0.46 10.38 -11.99
N GLY A 57 -1.67 10.09 -12.48
CA GLY A 57 -2.04 8.74 -12.91
C GLY A 57 -1.25 8.23 -14.11
N HIS A 58 -0.78 9.13 -14.98
CA HIS A 58 -0.07 8.79 -16.21
C HIS A 58 1.44 8.88 -16.06
N HIS A 59 1.94 9.53 -15.01
CA HIS A 59 3.36 9.56 -14.72
C HIS A 59 3.92 8.15 -14.51
N ILE A 60 5.06 7.88 -15.15
CA ILE A 60 5.81 6.64 -14.95
C ILE A 60 6.68 6.81 -13.72
N ILE A 61 6.47 5.94 -12.75
CA ILE A 61 7.15 5.96 -11.46
C ILE A 61 8.18 4.83 -11.49
N GLU A 62 9.44 5.19 -11.25
CA GLU A 62 10.58 4.27 -11.26
C GLU A 62 11.53 4.58 -10.09
N PRO A 63 12.41 3.65 -9.69
CA PRO A 63 13.38 3.89 -8.64
C PRO A 63 14.26 5.12 -8.90
N LEU A 64 14.39 6.01 -7.92
CA LEU A 64 15.28 7.17 -8.05
C LEU A 64 16.74 6.72 -7.97
N ASP A 65 17.61 7.36 -8.76
CA ASP A 65 19.04 7.02 -8.87
C ASP A 65 19.75 6.91 -7.51
N ILE A 66 19.42 7.81 -6.57
CA ILE A 66 20.02 7.83 -5.22
C ILE A 66 19.79 6.54 -4.43
N PHE A 67 18.78 5.76 -4.82
CA PHE A 67 18.42 4.48 -4.18
C PHE A 67 18.82 3.26 -5.01
N THR A 68 19.46 3.45 -6.18
CA THR A 68 19.87 2.37 -7.09
C THR A 68 21.38 2.21 -7.21
N GLU A 69 22.19 3.17 -6.75
CA GLU A 69 23.67 3.20 -6.91
C GLU A 69 24.37 1.86 -6.63
N ASP A 70 24.02 1.17 -5.53
CA ASP A 70 24.69 -0.07 -5.11
C ASP A 70 24.12 -1.35 -5.73
N LYS A 71 22.82 -1.37 -6.04
CA LYS A 71 22.06 -2.63 -6.27
C LYS A 71 21.32 -2.65 -7.62
N GLY A 72 21.33 -1.55 -8.34
CA GLY A 72 20.44 -1.34 -9.48
C GLY A 72 18.97 -1.25 -9.07
N PRO A 73 18.06 -1.11 -10.05
CA PRO A 73 16.62 -1.07 -9.81
C PRO A 73 16.09 -2.45 -9.41
N LEU A 74 15.33 -2.50 -8.31
CA LEU A 74 14.62 -3.69 -7.82
C LEU A 74 13.15 -3.73 -8.25
N TYR A 75 12.65 -2.64 -8.83
CA TYR A 75 11.27 -2.47 -9.27
C TYR A 75 11.25 -2.03 -10.72
N GLU A 76 10.34 -2.61 -11.49
CA GLU A 76 10.06 -2.15 -12.84
C GLU A 76 9.27 -0.83 -12.83
N PRO A 77 9.49 0.06 -13.80
CA PRO A 77 8.69 1.27 -13.94
C PRO A 77 7.19 0.98 -14.05
N ILE A 78 6.37 1.72 -13.30
CA ILE A 78 4.91 1.54 -13.24
C ILE A 78 4.19 2.88 -13.12
N SER A 79 3.01 3.01 -13.74
CA SER A 79 2.15 4.17 -13.51
C SER A 79 1.20 3.95 -12.34
N GLN A 80 0.84 5.03 -11.64
CA GLN A 80 -0.14 4.96 -10.56
C GLN A 80 -1.50 4.43 -11.05
N GLN A 81 -1.91 4.76 -12.27
CA GLN A 81 -3.14 4.22 -12.86
C GLN A 81 -3.08 2.70 -13.03
N LYS A 82 -1.94 2.16 -13.48
CA LYS A 82 -1.77 0.71 -13.60
C LYS A 82 -1.79 0.04 -12.23
N ASN A 83 -1.07 0.58 -11.24
CA ASN A 83 -1.04 0.05 -9.88
C ASN A 83 -2.46 -0.06 -9.28
N ILE A 84 -3.26 1.02 -9.40
CA ILE A 84 -4.65 1.02 -8.92
C ILE A 84 -5.50 -0.03 -9.66
N LYS A 85 -5.38 -0.11 -10.98
CA LYS A 85 -6.14 -1.08 -11.79
C LYS A 85 -5.83 -2.51 -11.39
N ASP A 86 -4.56 -2.85 -11.24
CA ASP A 86 -4.12 -4.18 -10.85
C ASP A 86 -4.59 -4.51 -9.42
N GLY A 87 -4.48 -3.56 -8.49
CA GLY A 87 -4.95 -3.69 -7.11
C GLY A 87 -6.46 -3.94 -7.01
N LEU A 88 -7.27 -3.22 -7.80
CA LEU A 88 -8.72 -3.45 -7.87
C LEU A 88 -9.08 -4.82 -8.45
N ALA A 89 -8.34 -5.28 -9.46
CA ALA A 89 -8.50 -6.61 -10.04
C ALA A 89 -8.19 -7.70 -9.00
N GLN A 90 -7.09 -7.55 -8.25
CA GLN A 90 -6.73 -8.47 -7.17
C GLN A 90 -7.77 -8.47 -6.06
N ALA A 91 -8.25 -7.29 -5.64
CA ALA A 91 -9.29 -7.18 -4.61
C ALA A 91 -10.58 -7.91 -5.04
N SER A 92 -10.98 -7.73 -6.30
CA SER A 92 -12.16 -8.41 -6.87
C SER A 92 -12.00 -9.93 -6.90
N ALA A 93 -10.80 -10.42 -7.25
CA ALA A 93 -10.49 -11.85 -7.21
C ALA A 93 -10.54 -12.41 -5.78
N ASN A 94 -10.01 -11.66 -4.80
CA ASN A 94 -10.04 -12.05 -3.39
C ASN A 94 -11.47 -12.16 -2.86
N THR A 95 -12.36 -11.22 -3.21
CA THR A 95 -13.78 -11.29 -2.83
C THR A 95 -14.44 -12.56 -3.37
N LYS A 96 -14.28 -12.85 -4.66
CA LYS A 96 -14.84 -14.07 -5.28
C LYS A 96 -14.31 -15.35 -4.63
N ALA A 97 -13.02 -15.39 -4.30
CA ALA A 97 -12.41 -16.53 -3.62
C ALA A 97 -12.99 -16.74 -2.21
N MET A 98 -13.39 -15.68 -1.50
CA MET A 98 -14.05 -15.82 -0.20
C MET A 98 -15.48 -16.35 -0.34
N GLU A 99 -16.21 -15.99 -1.39
CA GLU A 99 -17.57 -16.50 -1.66
C GLU A 99 -17.59 -17.99 -2.00
N ILE A 100 -16.56 -18.48 -2.71
CA ILE A 100 -16.45 -19.91 -3.09
C ILE A 100 -16.08 -20.81 -1.90
N ASN A 101 -15.42 -20.25 -0.88
CA ASN A 101 -14.91 -20.98 0.28
C ASN A 101 -15.82 -20.86 1.53
N GLN A 102 -17.03 -20.31 1.38
CA GLN A 102 -18.10 -20.31 2.39
C GLN A 102 -19.15 -21.37 2.06
#